data_AF-A0A1H8SXF7-F1
#
_entry.id   AF-A0A1H8SXF7-F1
#
_cell.length_a   1.000
_cell.length_b   1.000
_cell.length_c   1.000
_cell.angle_alpha   90.00
_cell.angle_beta   90.00
_cell.angle_gamma   90.00
#
_symmetry.space_group_name_H-M   'P 1'
#
loop_
_entity.id
_entity.type
_entity.pdbx_description
1 polymer ?
#
loop_
_entity_poly.entity_id
_entity_poly.type
_entity_poly.pdbx_seq_one_letter_code
_entity_poly.pdbx_strand_id
1 'polypeptide(L)'
;MKRYSLETRARAVELIDRGYGKGSLSTALAIPISIAEKWTHTYRAVGKEAFLGMGSKHRRYDYETKLAAARDFVDLGMTRQEVMSKHGIANL
;
A
#
# COMPACT_ATOMS: atom_id res chain seq x y z
N MET A 1 -7.29 -2.93 13.84
CA MET A 1 -7.78 -2.40 12.55
C MET A 1 -8.08 -3.57 11.62
N LYS A 2 -9.35 -3.77 11.22
CA LYS A 2 -9.73 -4.86 10.31
C LYS A 2 -9.04 -4.64 8.96
N ARG A 3 -8.32 -5.63 8.43
CA ARG A 3 -7.73 -5.57 7.09
C ARG A 3 -8.79 -5.98 6.08
N TYR A 4 -9.07 -5.12 5.12
CA TYR A 4 -9.96 -5.43 4.00
C TYR A 4 -9.17 -6.17 2.92
N SER A 5 -9.80 -7.16 2.28
CA SER A 5 -9.17 -7.91 1.21
C SER A 5 -8.92 -7.02 -0.01
N LEU A 6 -8.03 -7.48 -0.90
CA LEU A 6 -7.83 -6.84 -2.19
C LEU A 6 -9.14 -6.79 -2.99
N GLU A 7 -9.94 -7.84 -2.91
CA GLU A 7 -11.26 -7.94 -3.55
C GLU A 7 -12.22 -6.84 -3.05
N THR A 8 -12.32 -6.61 -1.73
CA THR A 8 -13.15 -5.53 -1.19
C THR A 8 -12.70 -4.16 -1.68
N ARG A 9 -11.38 -3.95 -1.82
CA ARG A 9 -10.84 -2.71 -2.38
C ARG A 9 -11.08 -2.58 -3.88
N ALA A 10 -10.95 -3.66 -4.65
CA ALA A 10 -11.29 -3.67 -6.06
C ALA A 10 -12.76 -3.30 -6.28
N ARG A 11 -13.66 -3.86 -5.47
CA ARG A 11 -15.07 -3.49 -5.50
C ARG A 11 -15.30 -2.03 -5.12
N ALA A 12 -14.55 -1.50 -4.17
CA ALA A 12 -14.63 -0.08 -3.82
C ALA A 12 -14.22 0.84 -4.98
N VAL A 13 -13.16 0.49 -5.73
CA VAL A 13 -12.75 1.23 -6.92
C VAL A 13 -13.89 1.28 -7.94
N GLU A 14 -14.49 0.13 -8.27
CA GLU A 14 -15.60 0.07 -9.23
C GLU A 14 -16.78 0.97 -8.83
N LEU A 15 -17.11 1.01 -7.54
CA LEU A 15 -18.20 1.83 -7.03
C LEU A 15 -17.85 3.33 -7.05
N ILE A 16 -16.62 3.68 -6.68
CA ILE A 16 -16.15 5.07 -6.72
C ILE A 16 -16.10 5.57 -8.17
N ASP A 17 -15.65 4.77 -9.13
CA ASP A 17 -15.66 5.09 -10.56
C ASP A 17 -17.07 5.30 -11.11
N ARG A 18 -18.07 4.58 -10.57
CA ARG A 18 -19.50 4.79 -10.86
C ARG A 18 -20.09 6.01 -10.14
N GLY A 19 -19.29 6.79 -9.42
CA GLY A 19 -19.73 8.01 -8.75
C GLY A 19 -20.26 7.82 -7.33
N TYR A 20 -20.06 6.66 -6.69
CA TYR A 20 -20.54 6.44 -5.32
C TYR A 20 -19.79 7.33 -4.33
N GLY A 21 -20.55 8.06 -3.51
CA GLY A 21 -20.02 8.81 -2.37
C GLY A 21 -19.85 7.95 -1.11
N LYS A 22 -19.29 8.53 -0.04
CA LYS A 22 -18.97 7.82 1.21
C LYS A 22 -20.15 7.06 1.83
N GLY A 23 -21.36 7.61 1.81
CA GLY A 23 -22.56 6.96 2.34
C GLY A 23 -22.95 5.73 1.53
N SER A 24 -23.14 5.89 0.21
CA SER A 24 -23.47 4.80 -0.71
C SER A 24 -22.41 3.70 -0.70
N LEU A 25 -21.13 4.07 -0.61
CA LEU A 25 -20.02 3.13 -0.52
C LEU A 25 -20.01 2.35 0.81
N SER A 26 -20.28 3.04 1.93
CA SER A 26 -20.40 2.43 3.26
C SER A 26 -21.48 1.36 3.28
N THR A 27 -22.66 1.68 2.75
CA THR A 27 -23.78 0.75 2.66
C THR A 27 -23.48 -0.42 1.73
N ALA A 28 -22.95 -0.15 0.53
CA ALA A 28 -22.70 -1.18 -0.48
C ALA A 28 -21.63 -2.21 -0.06
N LEU A 29 -20.66 -1.82 0.76
CA LEU A 29 -19.57 -2.69 1.20
C LEU A 29 -19.67 -3.16 2.66
N ALA A 30 -20.73 -2.75 3.37
CA ALA A 30 -20.89 -3.00 4.81
C ALA A 30 -19.64 -2.60 5.63
N ILE A 31 -19.06 -1.45 5.29
CA ILE A 31 -17.89 -0.87 5.97
C ILE A 31 -18.29 0.39 6.75
N PRO A 32 -17.60 0.76 7.84
CA PRO A 32 -17.86 2.01 8.54
C PRO A 32 -17.72 3.22 7.60
N ILE A 33 -18.58 4.22 7.78
CA ILE A 33 -18.57 5.44 6.95
C ILE A 33 -17.23 6.17 6.97
N SER A 34 -16.52 6.13 8.10
CA SER A 34 -15.17 6.70 8.24
C SER A 34 -14.14 6.00 7.35
N ILE A 35 -14.27 4.69 7.12
CA ILE A 35 -13.42 3.94 6.19
C ILE A 35 -13.79 4.30 4.75
N ALA A 36 -15.08 4.35 4.42
CA ALA A 36 -15.55 4.72 3.10
C ALA A 36 -15.10 6.14 2.71
N GLU A 37 -15.17 7.09 3.65
CA GLU A 37 -14.67 8.45 3.48
C GLU A 37 -13.16 8.47 3.22
N LYS A 38 -12.38 7.81 4.09
CA LYS A 38 -10.93 7.71 3.92
C LYS A 38 -10.58 7.09 2.56
N TRP A 39 -11.24 6.01 2.17
CA TRP A 39 -10.99 5.35 0.88
C TRP A 39 -11.30 6.24 -0.30
N THR A 40 -12.41 6.98 -0.25
CA THR A 40 -12.78 7.93 -1.31
C THR A 40 -11.72 9.03 -1.45
N HIS A 41 -11.26 9.62 -0.33
CA HIS A 41 -10.21 10.63 -0.35
C HIS A 41 -8.88 10.08 -0.86
N THR A 42 -8.47 8.91 -0.35
CA THR A 42 -7.23 8.27 -0.78
C THR A 42 -7.26 7.92 -2.26
N TYR A 43 -8.35 7.30 -2.74
CA TYR A 43 -8.52 6.99 -4.16
C TYR A 43 -8.36 8.22 -5.04
N ARG A 44 -9.01 9.33 -4.67
CA ARG A 44 -8.90 10.60 -5.41
C ARG A 44 -7.50 11.21 -5.37
N ALA A 45 -6.75 11.00 -4.29
CA ALA A 45 -5.41 11.57 -4.12
C ALA A 45 -4.33 10.78 -4.86
N VAL A 46 -4.38 9.45 -4.82
CA VAL A 46 -3.28 8.59 -5.32
C VAL A 46 -3.64 7.76 -6.55
N GLY A 47 -4.92 7.73 -6.94
CA GLY A 47 -5.42 6.92 -8.04
C GLY A 47 -5.57 5.43 -7.71
N LYS A 48 -6.10 4.69 -8.69
CA LYS A 48 -6.48 3.27 -8.57
C LYS A 48 -5.33 2.35 -8.18
N GLU A 49 -4.22 2.38 -8.91
CA GLU A 49 -3.12 1.43 -8.72
C GLU A 49 -2.51 1.55 -7.32
N ALA A 50 -2.23 2.79 -6.87
CA ALA A 50 -1.72 3.04 -5.54
C ALA A 50 -2.74 2.65 -4.46
N PHE A 51 -4.03 2.95 -4.64
CA PHE A 51 -5.09 2.57 -3.70
C PHE A 51 -5.24 1.04 -3.55
N LEU A 52 -5.19 0.29 -4.66
CA LEU A 52 -5.22 -1.17 -4.65
C LEU A 52 -3.95 -1.77 -4.02
N GLY A 53 -2.80 -1.14 -4.26
CA GLY A 53 -1.52 -1.51 -3.65
C GLY A 53 -1.44 -1.23 -2.15
N MET A 54 -2.26 -0.32 -1.61
CA MET A 54 -2.29 -0.05 -0.17
C MET A 54 -2.76 -1.27 0.60
N GLY A 55 -2.10 -1.60 1.71
CA GLY A 55 -2.41 -2.79 2.51
C GLY A 55 -1.97 -4.11 1.88
N SER A 56 -1.28 -4.09 0.74
CA SER A 56 -0.37 -5.17 0.38
C SER A 56 0.62 -5.41 1.54
N LYS A 57 1.07 -6.65 1.71
CA LYS A 57 2.05 -6.99 2.75
C LYS A 57 3.23 -6.03 2.60
N HIS A 58 3.68 -5.42 3.71
CA HIS A 58 5.00 -4.76 3.75
C HIS A 58 5.97 -5.66 3.00
N ARG A 59 6.72 -5.11 2.04
CA ARG A 59 7.74 -5.88 1.31
C ARG A 59 8.56 -6.65 2.33
N ARG A 60 8.46 -7.97 2.31
CA ARG A 60 9.26 -8.84 3.16
C ARG A 60 10.47 -9.24 2.33
N TYR A 61 11.62 -8.76 2.75
CA TYR A 61 12.90 -9.23 2.25
C TYR A 61 13.26 -10.50 3.01
N ASP A 62 13.76 -11.50 2.30
CA ASP A 62 14.31 -12.71 2.90
C ASP A 62 15.55 -12.38 3.75
N TYR A 63 16.02 -13.37 4.51
CA TYR A 63 17.16 -13.20 5.40
C TYR A 63 18.43 -12.81 4.66
N GLU A 64 18.70 -13.43 3.51
CA GLU A 64 19.93 -13.20 2.73
C GLU A 64 19.96 -11.78 2.16
N THR A 65 18.84 -11.29 1.63
CA THR A 65 18.71 -9.90 1.17
C THR A 65 18.99 -8.90 2.30
N LYS A 66 18.50 -9.18 3.52
CA LYS A 66 18.77 -8.32 4.68
C LYS A 66 20.23 -8.37 5.12
N LEU A 67 20.83 -9.57 5.15
CA LEU A 67 22.22 -9.75 5.55
C LEU A 67 23.17 -9.07 4.55
N ALA A 68 22.93 -9.24 3.25
CA ALA A 68 23.72 -8.59 2.20
C ALA A 68 23.61 -7.06 2.28
N ALA A 69 22.40 -6.53 2.46
CA ALA A 69 22.20 -5.09 2.64
C ALA A 69 22.92 -4.54 3.88
N ALA A 70 22.92 -5.28 5.00
CA ALA A 70 23.63 -4.89 6.21
C ALA A 70 25.15 -4.87 6.01
N ARG A 71 25.72 -5.90 5.35
CA ARG A 71 27.16 -5.97 5.04
C ARG A 71 27.60 -4.86 4.10
N ASP A 72 26.83 -4.60 3.04
CA ASP A 72 27.14 -3.52 2.10
C ASP A 72 27.18 -2.15 2.81
N PHE A 73 26.29 -1.92 3.77
CA PHE A 73 26.25 -0.67 4.54
C PHE A 73 27.37 -0.58 5.59
N VAL A 74 27.56 -1.63 6.39
CA VAL A 74 28.47 -1.61 7.56
C VAL A 74 29.91 -1.89 7.17
N ASP A 75 30.13 -2.91 6.34
CA ASP A 75 31.47 -3.41 6.04
C ASP A 75 32.06 -2.75 4.79
N LEU A 76 31.22 -2.47 3.78
CA LEU A 76 31.67 -1.88 2.52
C LEU A 76 31.46 -0.36 2.44
N GLY A 77 30.86 0.24 3.48
CA GLY A 77 30.68 1.69 3.60
C GLY A 77 29.75 2.30 2.54
N MET A 78 28.90 1.51 1.88
CA MET A 78 27.92 2.05 0.94
C MET A 78 26.91 2.94 1.67
N THR A 79 26.45 3.98 0.99
CA THR A 79 25.38 4.83 1.52
C THR A 79 24.06 4.07 1.56
N ARG A 80 23.14 4.54 2.41
CA ARG A 80 21.80 3.94 2.51
C ARG A 80 21.08 3.90 1.15
N GLN A 81 21.23 4.94 0.32
CA GLN A 81 20.60 5.01 -1.00
C GLN A 81 21.18 4.00 -1.99
N GLU A 82 22.50 3.81 -1.99
CA GLU A 82 23.17 2.81 -2.83
C GLU A 82 22.73 1.40 -2.45
N VAL A 83 22.70 1.09 -1.15
CA VAL A 83 22.22 -0.21 -0.64
C VAL A 83 20.77 -0.45 -1.01
N MET A 84 19.90 0.55 -0.81
CA MET A 84 18.47 0.42 -1.13
C MET A 84 18.23 0.21 -2.62
N SER A 85 18.96 0.93 -3.48
CA SER A 85 18.88 0.77 -4.93
C SER A 85 19.40 -0.60 -5.36
N LYS A 86 20.55 -1.04 -4.84
CA LYS A 86 21.19 -2.33 -5.16
C LYS A 86 20.29 -3.52 -4.81
N HIS A 87 19.62 -3.48 -3.65
CA HIS A 87 18.79 -4.59 -3.16
C HIS A 87 17.30 -4.44 -3.50
N GLY A 88 16.91 -3.45 -4.30
CA GLY A 88 15.51 -3.19 -4.64
C GLY A 88 14.63 -2.90 -3.43
N ILE A 89 15.23 -2.40 -2.35
CA ILE A 89 14.53 -2.05 -1.12
C ILE A 89 13.83 -0.72 -1.36
N ALA A 90 12.51 -0.71 -1.19
CA ALA A 90 11.72 0.50 -1.37
C ALA A 90 12.24 1.62 -0.43
N ASN A 91 12.69 2.71 -1.03
CA ASN A 91 13.04 3.94 -0.34
C ASN A 91 11.79 4.84 -0.33
N LEU A 92 11.43 5.35 0.86
CA LEU A 92 10.32 6.30 1.06
C LEU A 92 10.92 7.68 1.30
#